data_AF-A0A2U2DWJ3-F1
#
_entry.id   AF-A0A2U2DWJ3-F1
#
_cell.length_a   1.000
_cell.length_b   1.000
_cell.length_c   1.000
_cell.angle_alpha   90.00
_cell.angle_beta   90.00
_cell.angle_gamma   90.00
#
_symmetry.space_group_name_H-M   'P 1'
#
loop_
_entity.id
_entity.type
_entity.pdbx_description
1 polymer ?
#
loop_
_entity_poly.entity_id
_entity_poly.type
_entity_poly.pdbx_seq_one_letter_code
_entity_poly.pdbx_strand_id
1 'polypeptide(L)'
;MHQVINRTVLALILTYVSMGAACGTTAPASVPGLRRVVGTDLIGAHGATPADQRKINRTVVGICAAKVWTADECGRHGEATQ
;
A
#
# COMPACT_ATOMS: atom_id res chain seq x y z
N MET A 1 17.88 -5.00 -41.18
CA MET A 1 18.41 -4.88 -39.80
C MET A 1 17.66 -3.85 -38.96
N HIS A 2 17.42 -2.62 -39.44
CA HIS A 2 16.64 -1.60 -38.71
C HIS A 2 15.27 -2.07 -38.23
N GLN A 3 14.56 -2.83 -39.05
CA GLN A 3 13.22 -3.33 -38.72
C GLN A 3 13.24 -4.40 -37.61
N VAL A 4 14.34 -5.15 -37.49
CA VAL A 4 14.54 -6.13 -36.42
C VAL A 4 14.93 -5.42 -35.13
N ILE A 5 15.80 -4.40 -35.23
CA ILE A 5 16.22 -3.55 -34.11
C ILE A 5 15.04 -2.76 -33.53
N ASN A 6 14.15 -2.20 -34.37
CA ASN A 6 12.97 -1.49 -33.88
C ASN A 6 11.99 -2.42 -33.13
N ARG A 7 11.87 -3.69 -33.55
CA ARG A 7 10.98 -4.65 -32.89
C ARG A 7 11.53 -5.11 -31.55
N THR A 8 12.84 -5.33 -31.44
CA THR A 8 13.47 -5.71 -30.18
C THR A 8 13.48 -4.56 -29.17
N VAL A 9 13.74 -3.34 -29.62
CA VAL A 9 13.65 -2.14 -28.76
C VAL A 9 12.23 -1.94 -28.22
N LEU A 10 11.21 -2.10 -29.06
CA LEU A 10 9.81 -1.99 -28.62
C LEU A 10 9.44 -3.04 -27.57
N ALA A 11 9.89 -4.30 -27.77
CA ALA A 11 9.64 -5.38 -26.82
C ALA A 11 10.30 -5.12 -25.45
N LEU A 12 11.53 -4.59 -25.44
CA LEU A 12 12.24 -4.23 -24.22
C LEU A 12 11.55 -3.08 -23.46
N ILE A 13 11.08 -2.05 -24.17
CA ILE A 13 10.33 -0.93 -23.55
C ILE A 13 9.03 -1.42 -22.92
N LEU A 14 8.26 -2.27 -23.61
CA LEU A 14 7.01 -2.83 -23.08
C LEU A 14 7.24 -3.68 -21.82
N THR A 15 8.34 -4.43 -21.78
CA THR A 15 8.71 -5.26 -20.62
C THR A 15 9.11 -4.39 -19.43
N TYR A 16 9.91 -3.34 -19.66
CA TYR A 16 10.33 -2.41 -18.60
C TYR A 16 9.14 -1.63 -17.99
N VAL A 17 8.22 -1.14 -18.82
CA VAL A 17 7.02 -0.41 -18.36
C VAL A 17 6.10 -1.31 -17.52
N SER A 18 5.94 -2.58 -17.91
CA SER A 18 5.10 -3.53 -17.18
C SER A 18 5.70 -3.96 -15.84
N MET A 19 7.03 -4.01 -15.71
CA MET A 19 7.70 -4.24 -14.43
C MET A 19 7.66 -3.02 -13.50
N GLY A 20 7.71 -1.79 -14.04
CA GLY A 20 7.65 -0.56 -13.25
C GLY A 20 6.32 -0.34 -12.52
N ALA A 21 5.21 -0.80 -13.09
CA ALA A 21 3.88 -0.70 -12.47
C ALA A 21 3.67 -1.64 -11.27
N ALA A 22 4.54 -2.64 -11.09
CA ALA A 22 4.48 -3.61 -10.00
C ALA A 22 5.22 -3.17 -8.73
N CYS A 23 6.11 -2.17 -8.83
CA CYS A 23 6.87 -1.65 -7.69
C CYS A 23 6.21 -0.40 -7.09
N GLY A 24 5.17 -0.62 -6.28
CA GLY A 24 5.01 0.11 -5.02
C GLY A 24 4.20 1.41 -4.98
N THR A 25 3.57 1.87 -6.06
CA THR A 25 2.74 3.09 -6.04
C THR A 25 1.28 2.89 -6.46
N THR A 26 0.93 1.68 -6.92
CA THR A 26 -0.42 1.35 -7.39
C THR A 26 -1.33 0.93 -6.25
N ALA A 27 -2.62 1.20 -6.39
CA ALA A 27 -3.63 0.76 -5.42
C ALA A 27 -3.66 -0.77 -5.32
N PRO A 28 -4.08 -1.35 -4.18
CA PRO A 28 -4.23 -2.79 -4.04
C PRO A 28 -5.16 -3.35 -5.11
N ALA A 29 -4.77 -4.48 -5.71
CA ALA A 29 -5.62 -5.18 -6.69
C ALA A 29 -6.97 -5.64 -6.11
N SER A 30 -7.01 -5.89 -4.79
CA SER A 30 -8.24 -6.23 -4.07
C SER A 30 -8.22 -5.69 -2.65
N VAL A 31 -8.97 -4.62 -2.41
CA VAL A 31 -9.17 -4.06 -1.06
C VAL A 31 -9.85 -5.07 -0.11
N PRO A 32 -10.94 -5.77 -0.50
CA PRO A 32 -11.53 -6.80 0.37
C PRO A 32 -10.58 -7.97 0.65
N GLY A 33 -9.78 -8.38 -0.33
CA GLY A 33 -8.77 -9.41 -0.16
C GLY A 33 -7.70 -8.99 0.85
N LEU A 34 -7.17 -7.78 0.69
CA LEU A 34 -6.17 -7.21 1.59
C LEU A 34 -6.73 -7.06 3.02
N ARG A 35 -7.97 -6.61 3.18
CA ARG A 35 -8.64 -6.48 4.49
C ARG A 35 -8.65 -7.79 5.27
N ARG A 36 -8.89 -8.93 4.60
CA ARG A 36 -8.88 -10.25 5.26
C ARG A 36 -7.49 -10.66 5.75
N VAL A 37 -6.42 -10.20 5.10
CA VAL A 37 -5.03 -10.51 5.49
C VAL A 37 -4.58 -9.62 6.65
N VAL A 38 -4.86 -8.32 6.58
CA VAL A 38 -4.39 -7.37 7.60
C VAL A 38 -5.28 -7.30 8.84
N GLY A 39 -6.58 -7.66 8.71
CA GLY A 39 -7.54 -7.64 9.81
C GLY A 39 -7.83 -6.25 10.36
N THR A 40 -8.26 -6.20 11.62
CA THR A 40 -8.71 -5.00 12.33
C THR A 40 -8.09 -4.83 13.71
N ASP A 41 -7.11 -5.66 14.08
CA ASP A 41 -6.57 -5.72 15.45
C ASP A 41 -5.82 -4.44 15.87
N LEU A 42 -5.36 -3.65 14.89
CA LEU A 42 -4.69 -2.37 15.14
C LEU A 42 -5.66 -1.20 15.36
N ILE A 43 -6.98 -1.40 15.21
CA ILE A 43 -7.98 -0.36 15.49
C ILE A 43 -8.00 -0.10 17.00
N GLY A 44 -7.66 1.13 17.41
CA GLY A 44 -7.54 1.52 18.82
C GLY A 44 -6.35 0.92 19.56
N ALA A 45 -5.43 0.24 18.86
CA ALA A 45 -4.23 -0.30 19.47
C ALA A 45 -3.24 0.80 19.87
N HIS A 46 -2.71 0.71 21.09
CA HIS A 46 -1.66 1.58 21.59
C HIS A 46 -0.34 0.82 21.74
N GLY A 47 0.73 1.44 21.24
CA GLY A 47 2.08 0.90 21.42
C GLY A 47 2.54 1.01 22.87
N ALA A 48 3.28 0.02 23.35
CA ALA A 48 3.86 0.04 24.70
C ALA A 48 4.88 1.18 24.88
N THR A 49 5.52 1.61 23.78
CA THR A 49 6.46 2.72 23.75
C THR A 49 6.10 3.71 22.63
N PRO A 50 6.64 4.94 22.67
CA PRO A 50 6.50 5.87 21.55
C PRO A 50 7.06 5.31 20.24
N ALA A 51 8.10 4.47 20.29
CA ALA A 51 8.65 3.83 19.10
C ALA A 51 7.68 2.80 18.50
N ASP A 52 6.95 2.07 19.34
CA ASP A 52 5.95 1.11 18.91
C ASP A 52 4.71 1.83 18.36
N GLN A 53 4.26 2.92 19.02
CA GLN A 53 3.17 3.73 18.48
C GLN A 53 3.51 4.27 17.09
N ARG A 54 4.75 4.74 16.86
CA ARG A 54 5.18 5.17 15.52
C ARG A 54 5.13 4.05 14.49
N LYS A 55 5.43 2.80 14.87
CA LYS A 55 5.30 1.64 13.96
C LYS A 55 3.84 1.38 13.62
N ILE A 56 2.96 1.36 14.62
CA ILE A 56 1.52 1.16 14.43
C ILE A 56 0.96 2.28 13.52
N ASN A 57 1.24 3.55 13.82
CA ASN A 57 0.75 4.69 13.04
C ASN A 57 1.16 4.61 11.57
N ARG A 58 2.41 4.21 11.27
CA ARG A 58 2.88 4.05 9.88
C ARG A 58 2.12 2.95 9.14
N THR A 59 1.84 1.83 9.79
CA THR A 59 1.06 0.74 9.20
C THR A 59 -0.37 1.19 8.94
N VAL A 60 -1.02 1.84 9.91
CA VAL A 60 -2.42 2.27 9.77
C VAL A 60 -2.58 3.34 8.70
N VAL A 61 -1.65 4.30 8.59
CA VAL A 61 -1.69 5.30 7.51
C VAL A 61 -1.79 4.64 6.13
N GLY A 62 -1.03 3.58 5.87
CA GLY A 62 -1.10 2.85 4.60
C GLY A 62 -2.45 2.15 4.39
N ILE A 63 -2.97 1.48 5.42
CA ILE A 63 -4.26 0.78 5.39
C ILE A 63 -5.41 1.77 5.13
N CYS A 64 -5.40 2.92 5.79
CA CYS A 64 -6.40 3.97 5.64
C CYS A 64 -6.30 4.69 4.28
N ALA A 65 -5.10 5.03 3.82
CA ALA A 65 -4.89 5.64 2.51
C ALA A 65 -5.37 4.73 1.37
N ALA A 66 -5.18 3.41 1.52
CA ALA A 66 -5.66 2.40 0.58
C ALA A 66 -7.17 2.08 0.72
N LYS A 67 -7.90 2.76 1.62
CA LYS A 67 -9.33 2.53 1.92
C LYS A 67 -9.66 1.07 2.30
N VAL A 68 -8.72 0.38 2.93
CA VAL A 68 -8.89 -1.00 3.45
C VAL A 68 -9.73 -1.03 4.72
N TRP A 69 -9.55 0.01 5.54
CA TRP A 69 -10.46 0.34 6.63
C TRP A 69 -11.42 1.45 6.19
N THR A 70 -12.59 1.48 6.82
CA THR A 70 -13.56 2.57 6.66
C THR A 70 -13.07 3.85 7.33
N ALA A 71 -13.69 4.98 6.99
CA ALA A 71 -13.35 6.28 7.61
C ALA A 71 -13.51 6.22 9.15
N ASP A 72 -14.58 5.59 9.63
CA ASP A 72 -14.86 5.44 11.07
C ASP A 72 -13.81 4.56 11.77
N GLU A 73 -13.40 3.46 11.12
CA GLU A 73 -12.34 2.59 11.63
C GLU A 73 -10.99 3.32 11.70
N CYS A 74 -10.67 4.14 10.70
CA CYS A 74 -9.49 4.99 10.69
C CYS A 74 -9.54 6.07 11.79
N GLY A 75 -10.70 6.69 12.01
CA GLY A 75 -10.89 7.67 13.09
C GLY A 75 -10.66 7.08 14.48
N ARG A 76 -11.04 5.82 14.68
CA ARG A 76 -10.83 5.08 15.94
C ARG A 76 -9.37 4.70 16.21
N HIS A 77 -8.49 4.75 15.21
CA HIS A 77 -7.06 4.49 15.42
C HIS A 77 -6.32 5.67 16.09
N GLY A 78 -6.80 6.90 15.90
CA GLY A 78 -6.31 8.00 16.68
C GLY A 78 -6.71 9.38 16.18
N GLU A 79 -7.34 10.15 17.06
CA GLU A 79 -6.78 11.46 17.36
C GLU A 79 -5.43 11.20 18.05
N ALA A 80 -4.34 11.69 17.48
CA ALA A 80 -3.10 11.79 18.22
C ALA A 80 -3.40 12.73 19.40
N THR A 81 -3.42 12.22 20.63
CA THR A 81 -3.41 13.10 21.80
C THR A 81 -2.09 13.87 21.76
N GLN A 82 -2.18 15.10 21.25
CA GLN A 82 -1.26 16.25 21.26
C GLN A 82 0.24 15.95 21.33
#